data_AF-A0A2K9AJ67-F1
#
_entry.id   AF-A0A2K9AJ67-F1
#
_cell.length_a   1.000
_cell.length_b   1.000
_cell.length_c   1.000
_cell.angle_alpha   90.00
_cell.angle_beta   90.00
_cell.angle_gamma   90.00
#
_symmetry.space_group_name_H-M   'P 1'
#
loop_
_entity.id
_entity.type
_entity.pdbx_description
1 polymer ?
#
loop_
_entity_poly.entity_id
_entity_poly.type
_entity_poly.pdbx_seq_one_letter_code
_entity_poly.pdbx_strand_id
1 'polypeptide(L)'
;MYILGIIYLITILLITRFILRSPKKSIFIKFICALLLLYKTVEYTIYGLNLELTKIPIEYSTISYFVFSITVLFNLKKLNSIASFIAFISGLGYLLAFSLVGHIFIREQGTIITIVALINHTILFIGSMIMISHGKIDLNESKSIFKFTTIYLIYVIVLNIFFDFSQENIFIQMLLGINFGYIDEKIISYVYLLYFLGLVIIYTAVIKIFFMINRYLFMKGHRNYEHTI
;
A
#
# COMPACT_ATOMS: atom_id res chain seq x y z
N MET A 1 10.14 16.80 -10.14
CA MET A 1 9.66 15.52 -10.69
C MET A 1 10.84 14.69 -11.13
N TYR A 2 10.86 13.40 -10.82
CA TYR A 2 11.98 12.50 -11.12
C TYR A 2 11.65 11.68 -12.38
N ILE A 3 12.30 12.01 -13.50
CA ILE A 3 11.97 11.45 -14.83
C ILE A 3 12.04 9.92 -14.84
N LEU A 4 13.09 9.34 -14.23
CA LEU A 4 13.24 7.88 -14.14
C LEU A 4 12.09 7.22 -13.36
N GLY A 5 11.59 7.89 -12.31
CA GLY A 5 10.42 7.40 -11.56
C GLY A 5 9.14 7.40 -12.40
N ILE A 6 8.92 8.43 -13.22
CA ILE A 6 7.77 8.48 -14.15
C ILE A 6 7.87 7.37 -15.19
N ILE A 7 9.06 7.17 -15.78
CA ILE A 7 9.30 6.08 -16.74
C ILE A 7 8.99 4.74 -16.07
N TYR A 8 9.50 4.51 -14.86
CA TYR A 8 9.23 3.31 -14.09
C TYR A 8 7.73 3.09 -13.85
N LEU A 9 7.01 4.11 -13.39
CA LEU A 9 5.56 4.04 -13.19
C LEU A 9 4.82 3.64 -14.48
N ILE A 10 5.13 4.29 -15.60
CA ILE A 10 4.52 3.97 -16.90
C ILE A 10 4.83 2.53 -17.30
N THR A 11 6.08 2.08 -17.13
CA THR A 11 6.49 0.70 -17.41
C THR A 11 5.72 -0.30 -16.55
N ILE A 12 5.56 -0.04 -15.25
CA ILE A 12 4.79 -0.91 -14.36
C ILE A 12 3.31 -0.94 -14.76
N LEU A 13 2.72 0.19 -15.16
CA LEU A 13 1.33 0.22 -15.65
C LEU A 13 1.15 -0.62 -16.93
N LEU A 14 2.10 -0.55 -17.87
CA LEU A 14 2.10 -1.36 -19.09
C LEU A 14 2.27 -2.85 -18.79
N ILE A 15 3.22 -3.21 -17.92
CA ILE A 15 3.44 -4.59 -17.46
C ILE A 15 2.17 -5.13 -16.78
N THR A 16 1.56 -4.35 -15.89
CA THR A 16 0.31 -4.71 -15.21
C THR A 16 -0.79 -5.01 -16.22
N ARG A 17 -0.96 -4.16 -17.23
CA ARG A 17 -1.94 -4.38 -18.31
C ARG A 17 -1.69 -5.68 -19.06
N PHE A 18 -0.44 -6.03 -19.32
CA PHE A 18 -0.08 -7.29 -19.98
C PHE A 18 -0.38 -8.50 -19.09
N ILE A 19 0.03 -8.46 -17.82
CA ILE A 19 -0.20 -9.55 -16.86
C ILE A 19 -1.70 -9.80 -16.64
N LEU A 20 -2.52 -8.75 -16.56
CA LEU A 20 -3.97 -8.88 -16.38
C LEU A 20 -4.68 -9.64 -17.50
N ARG A 21 -4.08 -9.69 -18.70
CA ARG A 21 -4.57 -10.44 -19.86
C ARG A 21 -4.08 -11.88 -19.89
N SER A 22 -3.07 -12.23 -19.09
CA SER A 22 -2.50 -13.57 -19.08
C SER A 22 -3.43 -14.57 -18.39
N PRO A 23 -3.65 -15.77 -18.96
CA PRO A 23 -4.41 -16.84 -18.30
C PRO A 23 -3.67 -17.35 -17.05
N LYS A 24 -2.35 -17.17 -16.97
CA LYS A 24 -1.51 -17.65 -15.86
C LYS A 24 -1.42 -16.65 -14.69
N LYS A 25 -2.17 -15.54 -14.72
CA LYS A 25 -2.10 -14.48 -13.70
C LYS A 25 -2.36 -14.97 -12.26
N SER A 26 -3.21 -15.98 -12.08
CA SER A 26 -3.50 -16.58 -10.76
C SER A 26 -2.32 -17.39 -10.19
N ILE A 27 -1.58 -18.08 -11.06
CA ILE A 27 -0.36 -18.80 -10.66
C ILE A 27 0.75 -17.78 -10.34
N PHE A 28 0.89 -16.77 -11.19
CA PHE A 28 1.86 -15.70 -11.04
C PHE A 28 1.73 -14.94 -9.71
N ILE A 29 0.51 -14.51 -9.35
CA ILE A 29 0.27 -13.80 -8.08
C ILE A 29 0.58 -14.68 -6.86
N LYS A 30 0.24 -15.98 -6.90
CA LYS A 30 0.55 -16.91 -5.80
C LYS A 30 2.06 -17.10 -5.64
N PHE A 31 2.77 -17.28 -6.75
CA PHE A 31 4.23 -17.40 -6.73
C PHE A 31 4.90 -16.16 -6.13
N ILE A 32 4.51 -14.98 -6.61
CA ILE A 32 5.04 -13.71 -6.09
C ILE A 32 4.69 -13.50 -4.61
N CYS A 33 3.46 -13.84 -4.19
CA CYS A 33 3.07 -13.73 -2.78
C CYS A 33 3.87 -14.68 -1.89
N ALA A 34 4.18 -15.90 -2.35
CA ALA A 34 5.03 -16.82 -1.62
C ALA A 34 6.45 -16.25 -1.44
N LEU A 35 7.04 -15.70 -2.51
CA LEU A 35 8.35 -15.06 -2.44
C LEU A 35 8.35 -13.84 -1.51
N LEU A 36 7.37 -12.96 -1.64
CA LEU A 36 7.25 -11.76 -0.81
C LEU A 36 7.10 -12.12 0.67
N LEU A 37 6.21 -13.06 0.97
CA LEU A 37 5.97 -13.52 2.34
C LEU A 37 7.23 -14.14 2.95
N LEU A 38 7.91 -15.02 2.21
CA LEU A 38 9.13 -15.66 2.67
C LEU A 38 10.24 -14.63 2.91
N TYR A 39 10.49 -13.76 1.93
CA TYR A 39 11.50 -12.72 2.03
C TYR A 39 11.25 -11.79 3.23
N LYS A 40 10.03 -11.27 3.40
CA LYS A 40 9.69 -10.36 4.51
C LYS A 40 9.68 -11.05 5.86
N THR A 41 9.25 -12.31 5.93
CA THR A 41 9.32 -13.11 7.17
C THR A 41 10.77 -13.29 7.59
N VAL A 42 11.65 -13.68 6.67
CA VAL A 42 13.08 -13.87 6.96
C VAL A 42 13.72 -12.54 7.37
N GLU A 43 13.51 -11.47 6.61
CA GLU A 43 14.06 -10.14 6.87
C GLU A 43 13.68 -9.65 8.28
N TYR A 44 12.40 -9.65 8.63
CA TYR A 44 11.95 -9.14 9.93
C TYR A 44 12.26 -10.09 11.08
N THR A 45 12.37 -11.39 10.83
CA THR A 45 12.88 -12.33 11.84
C THR A 45 14.34 -12.03 12.17
N ILE A 46 15.19 -11.77 11.16
CA ILE A 46 16.59 -11.40 11.37
C ILE A 46 16.69 -10.11 12.19
N TYR A 47 15.91 -9.07 11.84
CA TYR A 47 15.90 -7.82 12.61
C TYR A 47 15.44 -8.04 14.07
N GLY A 48 14.42 -8.87 14.29
CA GLY A 48 13.96 -9.23 15.63
C GLY A 48 15.03 -9.99 16.44
N LEU A 49 15.71 -10.96 15.83
CA LEU A 49 16.77 -11.73 16.48
C LEU A 49 18.00 -10.88 16.81
N ASN A 50 18.30 -9.87 15.99
CA ASN A 50 19.39 -8.92 16.23
C ASN A 50 18.99 -7.75 17.15
N LEU A 51 17.76 -7.74 17.69
CA LEU A 51 17.20 -6.66 18.50
C LEU A 51 17.16 -5.30 17.80
N GLU A 52 17.15 -5.29 16.47
CA GLU A 52 17.09 -4.09 15.64
C GLU A 52 15.62 -3.68 15.39
N LEU A 53 14.84 -3.52 16.46
CA LEU A 53 13.39 -3.31 16.39
C LEU A 53 13.00 -2.02 15.65
N THR A 54 13.87 -1.01 15.63
CA THR A 54 13.67 0.23 14.86
C THR A 54 13.62 -0.03 13.35
N LYS A 55 14.28 -1.09 12.86
CA LYS A 55 14.29 -1.46 11.44
C LYS A 55 13.03 -2.23 11.01
N ILE A 56 12.08 -2.50 11.90
CA ILE A 56 10.79 -3.08 11.54
C ILE A 56 9.81 -1.91 11.37
N PRO A 57 9.57 -1.45 10.12
CA PRO A 57 8.72 -0.29 9.91
C PRO A 57 7.30 -0.62 10.36
N ILE A 58 6.66 0.29 11.07
CA ILE A 58 5.24 0.13 11.47
C ILE A 58 4.30 0.64 10.38
N GLU A 59 4.85 0.95 9.21
CA GLU A 59 4.09 1.49 8.11
C GLU A 59 2.98 0.56 7.59
N TYR A 60 2.01 1.20 6.93
CA TYR A 60 0.90 0.53 6.28
C TYR A 60 1.38 -0.48 5.21
N SER A 61 2.54 -0.21 4.61
CA SER A 61 3.24 -1.08 3.65
C SER A 61 3.70 -2.39 4.30
N THR A 62 4.27 -2.35 5.51
CA THR A 62 4.75 -3.52 6.25
C THR A 62 3.66 -4.54 6.46
N ILE A 63 2.52 -4.11 6.99
CA ILE A 63 1.37 -4.99 7.24
C ILE A 63 0.77 -5.47 5.92
N SER A 64 0.79 -4.63 4.88
CA SER A 64 0.27 -5.01 3.58
C SER A 64 1.05 -6.18 2.98
N TYR A 65 2.37 -6.30 3.15
CA TYR A 65 3.15 -7.45 2.67
C TYR A 65 2.59 -8.77 3.21
N PHE A 66 2.30 -8.84 4.52
CA PHE A 66 1.79 -10.06 5.15
C PHE A 66 0.32 -10.30 4.85
N VAL A 67 -0.54 -9.32 5.12
CA VAL A 67 -1.99 -9.47 4.98
C VAL A 67 -2.36 -9.79 3.53
N PHE A 68 -1.70 -9.14 2.56
CA PHE A 68 -1.91 -9.42 1.15
C PHE A 68 -1.48 -10.83 0.79
N SER A 69 -0.23 -11.21 1.08
CA SER A 69 0.30 -12.51 0.69
C SER A 69 -0.45 -13.67 1.36
N ILE A 70 -0.78 -13.57 2.65
CA ILE A 70 -1.56 -14.58 3.37
C ILE A 70 -2.96 -14.69 2.74
N THR A 71 -3.62 -13.57 2.46
CA THR A 71 -4.97 -13.59 1.87
C THR A 71 -4.97 -14.28 0.50
N VAL A 72 -3.97 -14.03 -0.34
CA VAL A 72 -3.84 -14.66 -1.67
C VAL A 72 -3.50 -16.14 -1.57
N LEU A 73 -2.54 -16.52 -0.73
CA LEU A 73 -2.05 -17.91 -0.61
C LEU A 73 -3.12 -18.84 -0.01
N PHE A 74 -3.81 -18.37 1.03
CA PHE A 74 -4.84 -19.15 1.76
C PHE A 74 -6.27 -18.86 1.28
N ASN A 75 -6.46 -18.01 0.27
CA ASN A 75 -7.75 -17.67 -0.32
C ASN A 75 -8.79 -17.16 0.71
N LEU A 76 -8.36 -16.24 1.58
CA LEU A 76 -9.18 -15.72 2.69
C LEU A 76 -10.21 -14.69 2.20
N LYS A 77 -11.33 -15.17 1.63
CA LYS A 77 -12.36 -14.32 1.01
C LYS A 77 -12.81 -13.12 1.84
N LYS A 78 -12.93 -13.27 3.17
CA LYS A 78 -13.36 -12.20 4.09
C LYS A 78 -12.38 -11.03 4.18
N LEU A 79 -11.11 -11.26 3.87
CA LEU A 79 -10.05 -10.24 3.90
C LEU A 79 -9.78 -9.67 2.51
N ASN A 80 -10.48 -10.12 1.46
CA ASN A 80 -10.12 -9.77 0.09
C ASN A 80 -10.15 -8.26 -0.17
N SER A 81 -11.20 -7.56 0.26
CA SER A 81 -11.29 -6.10 0.11
C SER A 81 -10.18 -5.37 0.85
N ILE A 82 -9.93 -5.74 2.10
CA ILE A 82 -8.89 -5.14 2.93
C ILE A 82 -7.52 -5.38 2.29
N ALA A 83 -7.16 -6.64 2.05
CA ALA A 83 -5.88 -7.05 1.50
C ALA A 83 -5.57 -6.41 0.15
N SER A 84 -6.55 -6.38 -0.76
CA SER A 84 -6.38 -5.74 -2.07
C SER A 84 -6.28 -4.23 -1.96
N PHE A 85 -7.08 -3.58 -1.09
CA PHE A 85 -7.01 -2.14 -0.89
C PHE A 85 -5.68 -1.69 -0.28
N ILE A 86 -5.21 -2.36 0.77
CA ILE A 86 -3.96 -1.97 1.44
C ILE A 86 -2.74 -2.19 0.54
N ALA A 87 -2.74 -3.28 -0.24
CA ALA A 87 -1.70 -3.52 -1.24
C ALA A 87 -1.76 -2.48 -2.37
N PHE A 88 -2.98 -2.10 -2.79
CA PHE A 88 -3.18 -1.08 -3.83
C PHE A 88 -2.64 0.29 -3.39
N ILE A 89 -3.05 0.78 -2.22
CA ILE A 89 -2.63 2.11 -1.76
C ILE A 89 -1.14 2.14 -1.41
N SER A 90 -0.59 1.08 -0.81
CA SER A 90 0.84 0.99 -0.54
C SER A 90 1.64 0.97 -1.84
N GLY A 91 1.28 0.10 -2.78
CA GLY A 91 1.96 -0.02 -4.07
C GLY A 91 1.88 1.25 -4.90
N LEU A 92 0.65 1.77 -5.14
CA LEU A 92 0.45 2.98 -5.93
C LEU A 92 1.05 4.22 -5.26
N GLY A 93 0.87 4.36 -3.94
CA GLY A 93 1.40 5.48 -3.16
C GLY A 93 2.92 5.58 -3.29
N TYR A 94 3.62 4.45 -3.14
CA TYR A 94 5.08 4.41 -3.28
C TYR A 94 5.54 4.72 -4.72
N LEU A 95 4.88 4.16 -5.73
CA LEU A 95 5.22 4.42 -7.14
C LEU A 95 5.02 5.91 -7.51
N LEU A 96 3.96 6.53 -7.02
CA LEU A 96 3.71 7.96 -7.19
C LEU A 96 4.74 8.81 -6.44
N ALA A 97 5.01 8.49 -5.16
CA ALA A 97 6.01 9.18 -4.37
C ALA A 97 7.39 9.13 -5.03
N PHE A 98 7.81 7.95 -5.49
CA PHE A 98 9.08 7.79 -6.20
C PHE A 98 9.13 8.58 -7.52
N SER A 99 8.01 8.69 -8.24
CA SER A 99 7.93 9.51 -9.46
C SER A 99 8.11 11.00 -9.18
N LEU A 100 7.68 11.48 -8.01
CA LEU A 100 7.78 12.88 -7.62
C LEU A 100 9.14 13.21 -7.01
N VAL A 101 9.60 12.39 -6.06
CA VAL A 101 10.72 12.66 -5.17
C VAL A 101 11.75 11.52 -5.08
N GLY A 102 11.79 10.59 -6.05
CA GLY A 102 12.66 9.40 -5.99
C GLY A 102 14.16 9.69 -5.84
N HIS A 103 14.65 10.84 -6.32
CA HIS A 103 16.04 11.26 -6.09
C HIS A 103 16.38 11.44 -4.60
N ILE A 104 15.41 11.87 -3.77
CA ILE A 104 15.58 11.97 -2.32
C ILE A 104 15.71 10.58 -1.73
N PHE A 105 14.86 9.63 -2.13
CA PHE A 105 14.92 8.25 -1.62
C PHE A 105 16.28 7.62 -1.90
N ILE A 106 16.80 7.78 -3.12
CA ILE A 106 18.12 7.25 -3.49
C ILE A 106 19.24 7.90 -2.67
N ARG A 107 19.16 9.21 -2.44
CA ARG A 107 20.19 9.94 -1.69
C ARG A 107 20.20 9.57 -0.21
N GLU A 108 19.03 9.53 0.42
CA GLU A 108 18.91 9.32 1.87
C GLU A 108 19.01 7.83 2.25
N GLN A 109 18.43 6.93 1.46
CA GLN A 109 18.35 5.49 1.78
C GLN A 109 19.34 4.63 0.99
N GLY A 110 19.98 5.20 -0.04
CA GLY A 110 20.85 4.46 -0.95
C GLY A 110 20.09 3.71 -2.05
N THR A 111 20.80 3.46 -3.15
CA THR A 111 20.24 2.89 -4.38
C THR A 111 19.66 1.49 -4.19
N ILE A 112 20.38 0.60 -3.48
CA ILE A 112 19.98 -0.81 -3.33
C ILE A 112 18.68 -0.93 -2.52
N ILE A 113 18.61 -0.25 -1.37
CA ILE A 113 17.43 -0.25 -0.50
C ILE A 113 16.22 0.33 -1.24
N THR A 114 16.43 1.41 -1.99
CA THR A 114 15.37 2.02 -2.81
C THR A 114 14.85 1.08 -3.89
N ILE A 115 15.74 0.34 -4.58
CA ILE A 115 15.35 -0.65 -5.59
C ILE A 115 14.54 -1.79 -4.96
N VAL A 116 14.97 -2.31 -3.82
CA VAL A 116 14.26 -3.37 -3.10
C VAL A 116 12.87 -2.88 -2.67
N ALA A 117 12.77 -1.65 -2.16
CA ALA A 117 11.49 -1.04 -1.82
C ALA A 117 10.58 -0.87 -3.06
N LEU A 118 11.12 -0.43 -4.20
CA LEU A 118 10.37 -0.37 -5.47
C LEU A 118 9.83 -1.73 -5.90
N ILE A 119 10.65 -2.78 -5.81
CA ILE A 119 10.24 -4.14 -6.16
C ILE A 119 9.09 -4.61 -5.26
N ASN A 120 9.24 -4.45 -3.94
CA ASN A 120 8.22 -4.86 -2.97
C ASN A 120 6.87 -4.13 -3.22
N HIS A 121 6.91 -2.82 -3.47
CA HIS A 121 5.71 -2.03 -3.74
C HIS A 121 5.11 -2.31 -5.12
N THR A 122 5.94 -2.62 -6.11
CA THR A 122 5.48 -3.05 -7.43
C THR A 122 4.74 -4.39 -7.36
N ILE A 123 5.26 -5.33 -6.55
CA ILE A 123 4.61 -6.60 -6.27
C ILE A 123 3.21 -6.39 -5.68
N LEU A 124 3.10 -5.52 -4.65
CA LEU A 124 1.81 -5.18 -4.04
C LEU A 124 0.85 -4.53 -5.04
N PHE A 125 1.35 -3.59 -5.84
CA PHE A 125 0.53 -2.91 -6.85
C PHE A 125 0.00 -3.90 -7.88
N ILE A 126 0.88 -4.66 -8.54
CA ILE A 126 0.47 -5.65 -9.56
C ILE A 126 -0.45 -6.70 -8.93
N GLY A 127 -0.09 -7.19 -7.75
CA GLY A 127 -0.86 -8.18 -7.02
C GLY A 127 -2.27 -7.72 -6.69
N SER A 128 -2.41 -6.48 -6.17
CA SER A 128 -3.71 -5.89 -5.88
C SER A 128 -4.57 -5.77 -7.14
N MET A 129 -4.00 -5.32 -8.26
CA MET A 129 -4.69 -5.21 -9.55
C MET A 129 -5.17 -6.56 -10.07
N ILE A 130 -4.35 -7.60 -9.95
CA ILE A 130 -4.75 -8.98 -10.30
C ILE A 130 -5.90 -9.42 -9.39
N MET A 131 -5.79 -9.22 -8.09
CA MET A 131 -6.79 -9.63 -7.11
C MET A 131 -8.16 -8.99 -7.37
N ILE A 132 -8.21 -7.67 -7.57
CA ILE A 132 -9.45 -6.95 -7.86
C ILE A 132 -10.01 -7.25 -9.25
N SER A 133 -9.22 -7.82 -10.18
CA SER A 133 -9.72 -8.23 -11.49
C SER A 133 -10.53 -9.54 -11.47
N HIS A 134 -10.40 -10.35 -10.42
CA HIS A 134 -11.06 -11.66 -10.33
C HIS A 134 -12.42 -11.62 -9.63
N GLY A 135 -12.65 -10.66 -8.73
CA GLY A 135 -13.86 -10.59 -7.93
C GLY A 135 -14.40 -9.17 -7.85
N LYS A 136 -15.73 -9.05 -7.96
CA LYS A 136 -16.42 -7.80 -7.66
C LYS A 136 -16.39 -7.60 -6.15
N ILE A 137 -15.87 -6.46 -5.70
CA ILE A 137 -15.89 -6.07 -4.30
C ILE A 137 -17.12 -5.20 -4.08
N ASP A 138 -17.93 -5.53 -3.09
CA ASP A 138 -19.11 -4.72 -2.76
C ASP A 138 -18.69 -3.39 -2.11
N LEU A 139 -19.35 -2.29 -2.46
CA LEU A 139 -19.13 -0.98 -1.83
C LEU A 139 -19.35 -1.04 -0.31
N ASN A 140 -20.22 -1.95 0.15
CA ASN A 140 -20.45 -2.15 1.58
C ASN A 140 -19.19 -2.61 2.33
N GLU A 141 -18.23 -3.23 1.64
CA GLU A 141 -16.93 -3.62 2.21
C GLU A 141 -16.02 -2.43 2.48
N SER A 142 -16.36 -1.21 2.04
CA SER A 142 -15.67 0.03 2.45
C SER A 142 -15.65 0.19 3.97
N LYS A 143 -16.71 -0.24 4.67
CA LYS A 143 -16.76 -0.24 6.14
C LYS A 143 -15.67 -1.13 6.76
N SER A 144 -15.38 -2.27 6.13
CA SER A 144 -14.31 -3.18 6.57
C SER A 144 -12.93 -2.54 6.40
N ILE A 145 -12.71 -1.81 5.31
CA ILE A 145 -11.48 -1.04 5.07
C ILE A 145 -11.32 0.04 6.15
N PHE A 146 -12.36 0.85 6.41
CA PHE A 146 -12.32 1.85 7.48
C PHE A 146 -12.04 1.24 8.85
N LYS A 147 -12.73 0.15 9.20
CA LYS A 147 -12.54 -0.55 10.48
C LYS A 147 -11.10 -1.04 10.62
N PHE A 148 -10.53 -1.64 9.58
CA PHE A 148 -9.14 -2.09 9.57
C PHE A 148 -8.18 -0.93 9.79
N THR A 149 -8.37 0.18 9.07
CA THR A 149 -7.54 1.38 9.20
C THR A 149 -7.63 2.00 10.58
N THR A 150 -8.82 2.05 11.19
CA THR A 150 -8.97 2.52 12.57
C THR A 150 -8.21 1.63 13.56
N ILE A 151 -8.31 0.30 13.43
CA ILE A 151 -7.55 -0.64 14.26
C ILE A 151 -6.04 -0.43 14.07
N TYR A 152 -5.60 -0.28 12.82
CA TYR A 152 -4.21 0.02 12.50
C TYR A 152 -3.74 1.33 13.14
N LEU A 153 -4.52 2.40 13.07
CA LEU A 153 -4.17 3.69 13.68
C LEU A 153 -4.01 3.56 15.21
N ILE A 154 -4.93 2.84 15.87
CA ILE A 154 -4.81 2.56 17.31
C ILE A 154 -3.53 1.79 17.59
N TYR A 155 -3.22 0.75 16.80
CA TYR A 155 -1.98 -0.01 16.92
C TYR A 155 -0.73 0.87 16.80
N VAL A 156 -0.68 1.76 15.80
CA VAL A 156 0.44 2.70 15.62
C VAL A 156 0.55 3.67 16.80
N ILE A 157 -0.57 4.23 17.27
CA ILE A 157 -0.60 5.15 18.42
C ILE A 157 -0.04 4.46 19.67
N VAL A 158 -0.49 3.23 19.94
CA VAL A 158 0.00 2.44 21.09
C VAL A 158 1.50 2.19 20.97
N LEU A 159 1.99 1.80 19.80
CA LEU A 159 3.44 1.57 19.61
C LEU A 159 4.26 2.85 19.74
N ASN A 160 3.73 3.99 19.30
CA ASN A 160 4.41 5.29 19.42
C ASN A 160 4.55 5.77 20.89
N ILE A 161 3.85 5.15 21.84
CA ILE A 161 4.07 5.39 23.29
C ILE A 161 5.37 4.72 23.76
N PHE A 162 5.73 3.58 23.16
CA PHE A 162 6.88 2.77 23.59
C PHE A 162 8.15 3.05 22.79
N PHE A 163 8.02 3.50 21.54
CA PHE A 163 9.13 3.70 20.62
C PHE A 163 8.89 4.98 19.80
N ASP A 164 9.93 5.80 19.63
CA ASP A 164 9.84 7.02 18.83
C ASP A 164 10.06 6.70 17.34
N PHE A 165 8.99 6.74 16.56
CA PHE A 165 9.02 6.52 15.11
C PHE A 165 8.99 7.82 14.30
N SER A 166 9.08 8.98 14.98
CA SER A 166 8.86 10.29 14.37
C SER A 166 9.86 10.65 13.27
N GLN A 167 11.04 10.02 13.22
CA GLN A 167 12.07 10.36 12.24
C GLN A 167 12.08 9.47 10.98
N GLU A 168 11.54 8.25 11.04
CA GLU A 168 11.78 7.24 10.01
C GLU A 168 10.56 6.89 9.16
N ASN A 169 9.33 7.12 9.65
CA ASN A 169 8.12 6.63 8.99
C ASN A 169 7.24 7.77 8.45
N ILE A 170 7.22 7.96 7.14
CA ILE A 170 6.53 9.09 6.48
C ILE A 170 5.02 9.06 6.74
N PHE A 171 4.41 7.87 6.78
CA PHE A 171 2.98 7.74 7.08
C PHE A 171 2.66 8.15 8.52
N ILE A 172 3.56 7.83 9.45
CA ILE A 172 3.44 8.20 10.86
C ILE A 172 3.72 9.70 11.03
N GLN A 173 4.69 10.27 10.30
CA GLN A 173 4.94 11.71 10.27
C GLN A 173 3.76 12.50 9.70
N MET A 174 3.09 11.99 8.66
CA MET A 174 1.85 12.60 8.17
C MET A 174 0.74 12.54 9.22
N LEU A 175 0.61 11.44 9.97
CA LEU A 175 -0.44 11.31 10.99
C LEU A 175 -0.15 12.03 12.31
N LEU A 176 1.11 12.10 12.73
CA LEU A 176 1.52 12.48 14.09
C LEU A 176 2.59 13.57 14.14
N GLY A 177 3.29 13.84 13.02
CA GLY A 177 4.55 14.59 13.01
C GLY A 177 4.51 15.95 12.30
N ILE A 178 3.36 16.42 11.81
CA ILE A 178 3.30 17.78 11.24
C ILE A 178 3.36 18.79 12.37
N ASN A 179 4.51 19.44 12.49
CA ASN A 179 4.71 20.54 13.42
C ASN A 179 4.35 21.88 12.74
N PHE A 180 3.23 22.48 13.16
CA PHE A 180 2.80 23.80 12.73
C PHE A 180 3.47 24.92 13.54
N GLY A 181 4.77 24.84 13.77
CA GLY A 181 5.52 25.75 14.67
C GLY A 181 5.50 27.24 14.29
N TYR A 182 5.01 27.59 13.09
CA TYR A 182 4.84 28.97 12.63
C TYR A 182 3.41 29.50 12.80
N ILE A 183 2.49 28.70 13.35
CA ILE A 183 1.07 29.04 13.52
C ILE A 183 0.82 29.39 14.98
N ASP A 184 0.06 30.47 15.19
CA ASP A 184 -0.39 30.91 16.52
C ASP A 184 -1.02 29.75 17.30
N GLU A 185 -0.58 29.57 18.56
CA GLU A 185 -1.08 28.54 19.49
C GLU A 185 -2.61 28.57 19.65
N LYS A 186 -3.25 29.73 19.46
CA LYS A 186 -4.71 29.87 19.52
C LYS A 186 -5.43 29.21 18.34
N ILE A 187 -4.77 29.11 17.19
CA ILE A 187 -5.36 28.62 15.93
C ILE A 187 -4.88 27.19 15.63
N ILE A 188 -3.81 26.73 16.27
CA ILE A 188 -3.17 25.44 15.99
C ILE A 188 -4.14 24.26 16.07
N SER A 189 -5.07 24.25 17.02
CA SER A 189 -6.09 23.21 17.18
C SER A 189 -7.05 23.14 15.99
N TYR A 190 -7.48 24.29 15.47
CA TYR A 190 -8.31 24.39 14.28
C TYR A 190 -7.54 23.93 13.03
N VAL A 191 -6.26 24.24 12.94
CA VAL A 191 -5.41 23.78 11.83
C VAL A 191 -5.27 22.25 11.86
N TYR A 192 -5.02 21.65 13.02
CA TYR A 192 -5.01 20.20 13.16
C TYR A 192 -6.36 19.58 12.78
N LEU A 193 -7.48 20.15 13.23
CA LEU A 193 -8.81 19.66 12.87
C LEU A 193 -9.03 19.67 11.34
N LEU A 194 -8.73 20.79 10.69
CA LEU A 194 -8.85 20.92 9.24
C LEU A 194 -7.91 19.97 8.50
N TYR A 195 -6.69 19.79 9.01
CA TYR A 195 -5.72 18.84 8.48
C TYR A 195 -6.24 17.40 8.50
N PHE A 196 -6.71 16.92 9.66
CA PHE A 196 -7.26 15.57 9.79
C PHE A 196 -8.54 15.39 8.98
N LEU A 197 -9.40 16.42 8.91
CA LEU A 197 -10.58 16.39 8.04
C LEU A 197 -10.18 16.23 6.57
N GLY A 198 -9.17 16.98 6.12
CA GLY A 198 -8.60 16.87 4.79
C GLY A 198 -8.07 15.46 4.50
N LEU A 199 -7.32 14.87 5.43
CA LEU A 199 -6.84 13.48 5.31
C LEU A 199 -7.98 12.48 5.16
N VAL A 200 -9.04 12.60 5.98
CA VAL A 200 -10.21 11.70 5.89
C VAL A 200 -10.92 11.84 4.55
N ILE A 201 -11.05 13.07 4.02
CA ILE A 201 -11.65 13.33 2.70
C ILE A 201 -10.81 12.67 1.60
N ILE A 202 -9.49 12.88 1.61
CA ILE A 202 -8.56 12.28 0.63
C ILE A 202 -8.64 10.75 0.71
N TYR A 203 -8.57 10.19 1.91
CA TYR A 203 -8.63 8.75 2.13
C TYR A 203 -9.94 8.15 1.62
N THR A 204 -11.07 8.81 1.90
CA THR A 204 -12.39 8.42 1.37
C THR A 204 -12.43 8.48 -0.15
N ALA A 205 -11.82 9.49 -0.77
CA ALA A 205 -11.73 9.60 -2.21
C ALA A 205 -10.89 8.46 -2.81
N VAL A 206 -9.77 8.10 -2.18
CA VAL A 206 -8.93 6.95 -2.61
C VAL A 206 -9.71 5.64 -2.53
N ILE A 207 -10.49 5.40 -1.47
CA ILE A 207 -11.38 4.24 -1.38
C ILE A 207 -12.37 4.22 -2.55
N LYS A 208 -13.04 5.35 -2.85
CA LYS A 208 -13.99 5.44 -3.97
C LYS A 208 -13.31 5.14 -5.31
N ILE A 209 -12.11 5.68 -5.55
CA ILE A 209 -11.32 5.41 -6.76
C ILE A 209 -10.99 3.92 -6.86
N PHE A 210 -10.55 3.29 -5.76
CA PHE A 210 -10.26 1.86 -5.72
C PHE A 210 -11.48 1.02 -6.13
N PHE A 211 -12.67 1.31 -5.58
CA PHE A 211 -13.90 0.61 -5.97
C PHE A 211 -14.30 0.87 -7.43
N MET A 212 -14.08 2.08 -7.93
CA MET A 212 -14.31 2.41 -9.34
C MET A 212 -13.40 1.58 -10.27
N ILE A 213 -12.11 1.46 -9.91
CA ILE A 213 -11.14 0.63 -10.65
C ILE A 213 -11.54 -0.85 -10.60
N ASN A 214 -11.92 -1.37 -9.43
CA ASN A 214 -12.40 -2.76 -9.30
C ASN A 214 -13.58 -3.03 -10.23
N ARG A 215 -14.61 -2.17 -10.22
CA ARG A 215 -15.78 -2.29 -11.10
C ARG A 215 -15.38 -2.32 -12.57
N TYR A 216 -14.52 -1.38 -12.99
CA TYR A 216 -14.04 -1.31 -14.37
C TYR A 216 -13.31 -2.59 -14.80
N LEU A 217 -12.37 -3.07 -13.98
CA LEU A 217 -11.59 -4.27 -14.28
C LEU A 217 -12.43 -5.54 -14.26
N PHE A 218 -13.34 -5.67 -13.30
CA PHE A 218 -14.24 -6.82 -13.21
C PHE A 218 -15.14 -6.93 -14.44
N MET A 219 -15.79 -5.83 -14.85
CA MET A 219 -16.65 -5.82 -16.05
C MET A 219 -15.88 -6.15 -17.33
N LYS A 220 -14.67 -5.62 -17.47
CA LYS A 220 -13.81 -5.91 -18.62
C LYS A 220 -13.33 -7.35 -18.65
N GLY A 221 -13.10 -7.94 -17.48
CA GLY A 221 -12.78 -9.36 -17.34
C GLY A 221 -13.91 -10.26 -17.85
N HIS A 222 -15.16 -9.97 -17.48
CA HIS A 222 -16.32 -10.77 -17.90
C HIS A 222 -16.63 -10.69 -19.40
N ARG A 223 -16.54 -9.50 -20.02
CA ARG A 223 -16.78 -9.35 -21.48
C ARG A 223 -15.86 -10.21 -22.34
N ASN A 224 -14.64 -10.49 -21.89
CA ASN A 224 -13.71 -11.34 -22.65
C ASN A 224 -14.09 -12.83 -22.62
N TYR A 225 -14.87 -13.28 -21.63
CA TYR A 225 -15.37 -14.66 -21.55
C TYR A 225 -16.63 -14.88 -22.40
N GLU A 226 -17.47 -13.87 -22.60
CA GLU A 226 -18.68 -13.99 -23.43
C GLU A 226 -18.38 -14.05 -24.94
N HIS A 227 -17.23 -13.56 -25.39
CA HIS A 227 -16.81 -13.59 -26.81
C HIS A 227 -15.91 -14.78 -27.16
N THR A 228 -15.67 -15.71 -26.24
CA THR A 228 -14.84 -16.91 -26.45
C THR A 228 -15.64 -18.21 -26.38
N ILE A 229 -16.97 -18.13 -26.37
CA ILE A 229 -17.90 -19.27 -26.45
C ILE A 229 -18.46 -19.34 -27.88
#